data_AF-A0A1Y3BVQ4-F1
#
_entry.id   AF-A0A1Y3BVQ4-F1
#
_cell.length_a   1.000
_cell.length_b   1.000
_cell.length_c   1.000
_cell.angle_alpha   90.00
_cell.angle_beta   90.00
_cell.angle_gamma   90.00
#
_symmetry.space_group_name_H-M   'P 1'
#
loop_
_entity.id
_entity.type
_entity.pdbx_description
1 polymer ?
#
loop_
_entity_poly.entity_id
_entity_poly.type
_entity_poly.pdbx_seq_one_letter_code
_entity_poly.pdbx_strand_id
1 'polypeptide(L)' 'TPNLLACKKFPLLEWTVFDNNNNQHSNKSTNVFTLADHSCSTIYKIRTLTETETKDWIRMIKQATSNLRQFYI' A
#
# COMPACT_ATOMS: atom_id res chain seq x y z
N THR A 1 -10.35 -7.43 26.17
CA THR A 1 -9.56 -6.97 25.01
C THR A 1 -10.50 -6.75 23.86
N PRO A 2 -10.83 -5.49 23.49
CA PRO A 2 -11.82 -5.26 22.43
C PRO A 2 -11.22 -5.68 21.09
N ASN A 3 -11.79 -6.73 20.50
CA ASN A 3 -11.81 -7.08 19.07
C ASN A 3 -10.58 -6.65 18.25
N LEU A 4 -9.47 -7.38 18.38
CA LEU A 4 -8.49 -7.45 17.30
C LEU A 4 -9.17 -8.13 16.12
N LEU A 5 -9.74 -7.33 15.21
CA LEU A 5 -10.24 -7.78 13.92
C LEU A 5 -9.20 -8.70 13.29
N ALA A 6 -9.64 -9.87 12.81
CA ALA A 6 -8.76 -10.87 12.22
C ALA A 6 -7.83 -10.24 11.16
N CYS A 7 -6.52 -10.35 11.36
CA CYS A 7 -5.55 -9.89 10.37
C CYS A 7 -5.66 -10.77 9.13
N LYS A 8 -6.09 -10.20 8.01
CA LYS A 8 -6.03 -10.87 6.71
C LYS A 8 -4.59 -10.83 6.21
N LYS A 9 -3.99 -12.00 6.00
CA LYS A 9 -2.69 -12.13 5.34
C LYS A 9 -2.90 -12.20 3.84
N PHE A 10 -2.07 -11.53 3.07
CA PHE A 10 -2.12 -11.56 1.61
C PHE A 10 -0.70 -11.66 1.03
N PRO A 11 -0.54 -12.40 -0.08
CA PRO A 11 0.75 -12.54 -0.75
C PRO A 11 1.14 -11.22 -1.43
N LEU A 12 2.28 -10.65 -1.02
CA LEU A 12 2.71 -9.33 -1.47
C LEU A 12 2.87 -9.21 -2.99
N LEU A 13 3.20 -10.32 -3.67
CA LEU A 13 3.40 -10.36 -5.13
C LEU A 13 2.09 -10.20 -5.92
N GLU A 14 0.93 -10.41 -5.31
CA GLU A 14 -0.39 -10.28 -5.97
C GLU A 14 -1.00 -8.89 -5.77
N TRP A 15 -0.30 -7.99 -5.07
CA TRP A 15 -0.80 -6.69 -4.66
C TRP A 15 0.07 -5.56 -5.20
N THR A 16 -0.59 -4.49 -5.63
CA THR A 16 0.03 -3.26 -6.13
C THR A 16 -0.30 -2.09 -5.21
N VAL A 17 0.72 -1.28 -4.91
CA VAL A 17 0.60 -0.08 -4.08
C VAL A 17 0.57 1.18 -4.96
N PHE A 18 -0.40 2.06 -4.69
CA PHE A 18 -0.61 3.32 -5.39
C PHE A 18 -0.47 4.49 -4.43
N ASP A 19 0.25 5.52 -4.89
CA ASP A 19 0.37 6.78 -4.18
C ASP A 19 -0.80 7.70 -4.57
N ASN A 20 -1.66 8.00 -3.60
CA ASN A 20 -2.82 8.85 -3.84
C ASN A 20 -2.47 10.35 -3.87
N ASN A 21 -1.24 10.72 -3.47
CA ASN A 21 -0.78 12.12 -3.46
C ASN A 21 -0.32 12.61 -4.83
N ASN A 22 -0.10 11.71 -5.79
CA ASN A 22 0.47 12.07 -7.09
C ASN A 22 -0.55 12.62 -8.10
N ASN A 23 -1.82 12.73 -7.72
CA ASN A 23 -2.81 13.44 -8.52
C ASN A 23 -2.57 14.95 -8.39
N GLN A 24 -1.93 15.53 -9.42
CA GLN A 24 -1.54 16.95 -9.57
C GLN A 24 -2.68 17.99 -9.42
N HIS A 25 -3.89 17.59 -9.02
CA HIS A 25 -5.04 18.47 -8.88
C HIS A 25 -5.55 18.66 -7.45
N SER A 26 -4.94 18.04 -6.43
CA SER A 26 -5.27 18.37 -5.03
C SER A 26 -4.07 18.90 -4.28
N ASN A 27 -4.08 20.19 -3.92
CA ASN A 27 -3.15 20.83 -2.95
C ASN A 27 -3.27 20.26 -1.52
N LYS A 28 -3.84 19.07 -1.36
CA LYS A 28 -4.11 18.45 -0.07
C LYS A 28 -3.26 17.19 0.01
N SER A 29 -2.16 17.29 0.76
CA SER A 29 -1.42 16.13 1.23
C SER A 29 -2.39 15.17 1.89
N THR A 30 -2.45 13.93 1.40
CA THR A 30 -3.24 12.86 1.98
C THR A 30 -2.30 11.87 2.64
N ASN A 31 -2.49 11.65 3.93
CA ASN A 31 -1.82 10.58 4.68
C ASN A 31 -2.46 9.23 4.33
N VAL A 32 -2.66 8.95 3.04
CA VAL A 32 -3.41 7.80 2.54
C VAL A 32 -2.71 7.22 1.30
N PHE A 33 -2.59 5.90 1.26
CA PHE A 33 -2.19 5.16 0.07
C PHE A 33 -3.17 4.02 -0.22
N THR A 34 -3.12 3.47 -1.43
CA THR A 34 -4.03 2.40 -1.86
C THR A 34 -3.27 1.10 -2.10
N LEU A 35 -3.82 -0.02 -1.64
CA LEU A 35 -3.42 -1.37 -2.02
C LEU A 35 -4.54 -2.00 -2.84
N ALA A 36 -4.23 -2.54 -4.01
CA ALA A 36 -5.18 -3.32 -4.79
C ALA A 36 -4.57 -4.67 -5.18
N ASP A 37 -5.39 -5.71 -5.22
CA ASP A 37 -5.01 -6.97 -5.86
C ASP A 37 -4.89 -6.80 -7.39
N HIS A 38 -4.21 -7.72 -8.06
CA HIS A 38 -4.02 -7.66 -9.52
C HIS A 38 -5.33 -7.70 -10.33
N SER A 39 -6.39 -8.28 -9.79
CA SER A 39 -7.72 -8.28 -10.41
C SER A 39 -8.49 -6.98 -10.19
N CYS A 40 -7.94 -6.04 -9.39
CA CYS A 40 -8.62 -4.84 -8.91
C CYS A 40 -9.97 -5.13 -8.23
N SER A 41 -10.18 -6.36 -7.76
CA SER A 41 -11.42 -6.82 -7.12
C SER A 41 -11.46 -6.43 -5.64
N THR A 42 -10.29 -6.35 -5.01
CA THR A 42 -10.12 -5.97 -3.62
C THR A 42 -9.24 -4.74 -3.53
N ILE A 43 -9.77 -3.66 -2.97
CA ILE A 43 -9.07 -2.38 -2.82
C ILE A 43 -9.13 -1.94 -1.36
N TYR A 44 -7.95 -1.69 -0.78
CA TYR A 44 -7.81 -1.13 0.56
C TYR A 44 -7.21 0.28 0.49
N LYS A 45 -7.84 1.24 1.17
CA LYS A 45 -7.26 2.55 1.43
C LYS A 45 -6.66 2.55 2.83
N ILE A 46 -5.35 2.70 2.91
CA ILE A 46 -4.61 2.71 4.17
C ILE A 46 -4.32 4.15 4.55
N ARG A 47 -4.74 4.56 5.75
CA ARG A 47 -4.42 5.86 6.33
C ARG A 47 -3.24 5.71 7.29
N THR A 48 -2.27 6.60 7.16
CA THR A 48 -1.10 6.75 8.03
C THR A 48 -1.24 8.00 8.89
N LEU A 49 -0.32 8.19 9.84
CA LEU A 49 -0.32 9.37 10.71
C LEU A 49 0.23 10.60 10.00
N THR A 50 1.23 10.42 9.13
CA THR A 50 1.93 11.52 8.44
C THR A 50 2.19 11.20 6.98
N GLU A 51 2.41 12.24 6.17
CA GLU A 51 2.76 12.10 4.77
C GLU A 51 4.11 11.37 4.58
N THR A 52 5.09 11.68 5.43
CA THR A 52 6.39 11.00 5.43
C THR A 52 6.21 9.51 5.64
N GLU A 53 5.38 9.12 6.61
CA GLU A 53 5.06 7.72 6.87
C GLU A 53 4.37 7.05 5.67
N THR A 54 3.45 7.76 4.99
CA THR A 54 2.84 7.28 3.72
C THR A 54 3.90 6.94 2.69
N LYS A 55 4.83 7.86 2.45
CA LYS A 55 5.90 7.70 1.45
C LYS A 55 6.84 6.56 1.83
N ASP A 56 7.18 6.44 3.10
CA ASP A 56 8.03 5.35 3.61
C ASP A 56 7.36 3.98 3.44
N TRP A 57 6.09 3.84 3.79
CA TRP A 57 5.35 2.59 3.57
C TRP A 57 5.27 2.20 2.10
N ILE A 58 4.93 3.15 1.22
CA ILE A 58 4.88 2.91 -0.22
C ILE A 58 6.27 2.44 -0.72
N ARG A 59 7.34 3.13 -0.33
CA ARG A 59 8.71 2.78 -0.70
C ARG A 59 9.10 1.39 -0.23
N MET A 60 8.84 1.07 1.04
CA MET A 60 9.15 -0.24 1.62
C MET A 60 8.40 -1.37 0.92
N ILE A 61 7.10 -1.19 0.63
CA ILE A 61 6.29 -2.17 -0.07
C ILE A 61 6.83 -2.42 -1.47
N LYS A 62 7.10 -1.36 -2.24
CA LYS A 62 7.69 -1.48 -3.60
C LYS A 62 9.04 -2.19 -3.58
N GLN A 63 9.90 -1.85 -2.61
CA GLN A 63 11.20 -2.48 -2.46
C GLN A 63 11.07 -3.97 -2.12
N ALA A 64 10.18 -4.32 -1.19
CA ALA A 64 9.92 -5.71 -0.82
C ALA A 64 9.37 -6.52 -2.00
N THR A 65 8.41 -5.98 -2.76
CA THR A 65 7.89 -6.61 -3.98
C THR A 65 8.99 -6.79 -5.03
N SER A 66 9.85 -5.79 -5.22
CA SER A 66 10.98 -5.87 -6.14
C SER A 66 11.97 -6.97 -5.74
N ASN A 67 12.33 -7.05 -4.46
CA ASN A 67 13.22 -8.09 -3.95
C ASN A 67 12.64 -9.49 -4.16
N LEU A 68 11.33 -9.68 -3.93
CA LEU A 68 10.67 -10.96 -4.14
C LEU A 68 10.68 -11.39 -5.61
N ARG A 69 10.50 -10.45 -6.54
CA ARG A 69 10.53 -10.74 -7.99
C ARG A 69 11.90 -11.20 -8.49
N GLN A 70 13.00 -10.78 -7.85
CA GLN A 70 14.35 -11.21 -8.23
C GLN A 70 14.58 -12.72 -8.04
N PHE A 71 13.85 -13.36 -7.13
CA PHE A 71 13.94 -14.82 -6.89
C PHE A 71 13.00 -15.66 -7.74
N TYR A 72 12.13 -15.01 -8.53
CA TYR A 72 11.13 -15.67 -9.39
C TYR A 72 11.55 -15.74 -10.87
N ILE A 73 12.82 -15.46 -11.17
CA ILE A 73 13.42 -15.56 -12.52
C ILE A 73 13.99 -16.96 -12.72
#